data_AF-A0A660ZHU6-F1
#
_entry.id   AF-A0A660ZHU6-F1
#
_cell.length_a   1.000
_cell.length_b   1.000
_cell.length_c   1.000
_cell.angle_alpha   90.00
_cell.angle_beta   90.00
_cell.angle_gamma   90.00
#
_symmetry.space_group_name_H-M   'P 1'
#
loop_
_entity.id
_entity.type
_entity.pdbx_description
1 polymer ?
#
loop_
_entity_poly.entity_id
_entity_poly.type
_entity_poly.pdbx_seq_one_letter_code
_entity_poly.pdbx_strand_id
1 'polypeptide(L)'
;MLDFDFKPGEEFVIPRKRTDKRLRLSSILIGLLLILVFGFAYLYLQKTRQVNELQLRIEEMQSEIESAAAKDSIQQFTLDPKSLHFEGVIQGPKGEAYIFEDAMGKGYVLTDNIVIANWRIHVEGDSLFFESLETGEKVGVQVGG
;
A
#
# COMPACT_ATOMS: atom_id res chain seq x y z
N MET A 1 24.03 78.00 33.33
CA MET A 1 23.11 78.35 34.44
C MET A 1 21.78 78.66 33.77
N LEU A 2 20.69 77.95 34.12
CA LEU A 2 19.35 78.22 33.58
C LEU A 2 18.66 79.14 34.58
N ASP A 3 18.48 80.40 34.21
CA ASP A 3 17.79 81.38 35.05
C ASP A 3 16.28 81.10 34.96
N PHE A 4 15.71 80.64 36.07
CA PHE A 4 14.27 80.40 36.18
C PHE A 4 13.65 81.50 37.03
N ASP A 5 12.85 82.34 36.40
CA ASP A 5 12.16 83.47 37.02
C ASP A 5 10.86 82.96 37.70
N PHE A 6 11.02 82.30 38.85
CA PHE A 6 9.90 81.69 39.57
C PHE A 6 9.21 82.71 40.48
N LYS A 7 7.90 82.94 40.26
CA LYS A 7 7.05 83.65 41.22
C LYS A 7 6.46 82.67 42.24
N PRO A 8 6.42 83.02 43.53
CA PRO A 8 5.87 82.14 44.56
C PRO A 8 4.37 81.92 44.31
N GLY A 9 3.98 80.67 44.04
CA GLY A 9 2.59 80.27 43.80
C GLY A 9 2.29 79.71 42.40
N GLU A 10 3.24 79.72 41.45
CA GLU A 10 3.04 79.06 40.16
C GLU A 10 3.33 77.55 40.24
N GLU A 11 2.32 76.74 39.92
CA GLU A 11 2.45 75.29 39.85
C GLU A 11 3.36 74.88 38.68
N PHE A 12 4.44 74.17 39.02
CA PHE A 12 5.38 73.64 38.06
C PHE A 12 4.78 72.44 37.32
N VAL A 13 4.12 72.69 36.18
CA VAL A 13 3.54 71.62 35.34
C VAL A 13 4.63 71.02 34.44
N ILE A 14 5.18 69.86 34.85
CA ILE A 14 6.09 69.07 34.02
C ILE A 14 5.32 68.56 32.79
N PRO A 15 5.73 68.89 31.55
CA PRO A 15 5.04 68.41 30.35
C PRO A 15 5.22 66.89 30.23
N ARG A 16 4.12 66.15 30.39
CA ARG A 16 4.12 64.68 30.20
C ARG A 16 4.24 64.37 28.71
N LYS A 17 5.35 63.72 28.33
CA LYS A 17 5.57 63.16 26.99
C LYS A 17 4.46 62.15 26.70
N ARG A 18 3.49 62.51 25.85
CA ARG A 18 2.40 61.61 25.42
C ARG A 18 3.03 60.40 24.74
N THR A 19 3.08 59.29 25.45
CA THR A 19 3.54 58.02 24.88
C THR A 19 2.44 57.52 23.97
N ASP A 20 2.72 57.48 22.67
CA ASP A 20 1.75 57.14 21.64
C ASP A 20 1.32 55.67 21.79
N LYS A 21 0.18 55.45 22.47
CA LYS A 21 -0.36 54.11 22.75
C LYS A 21 -0.63 53.30 21.47
N ARG A 22 -0.79 53.96 20.32
CA ARG A 22 -1.05 53.35 19.01
C ARG A 22 0.16 52.56 18.50
N LEU A 23 1.38 53.08 18.69
CA LEU A 23 2.62 52.40 18.27
C LEU A 23 2.85 51.08 19.03
N ARG A 24 2.40 51.01 20.29
CA ARG A 24 2.53 49.80 21.11
C ARG A 24 1.58 48.68 20.64
N LEU A 25 0.38 49.03 20.18
CA LEU A 25 -0.59 48.03 19.71
C LEU A 25 -0.13 47.35 18.41
N SER A 26 0.39 48.13 17.45
CA SER A 26 0.86 47.57 16.18
C SER A 26 2.06 46.65 16.37
N SER A 27 2.97 46.97 17.30
CA SER A 27 4.12 46.11 17.60
C SER A 27 3.72 44.78 18.24
N ILE A 28 2.73 44.78 19.14
CA ILE A 28 2.19 43.55 19.74
C ILE A 28 1.54 42.68 18.66
N LEU A 29 0.76 43.27 17.76
CA LEU A 29 0.09 42.54 16.69
C LEU A 29 1.11 41.87 15.74
N ILE A 30 2.16 42.60 15.35
CA ILE A 30 3.23 42.05 14.51
C ILE A 30 3.94 40.89 15.22
N GLY A 31 4.24 41.03 16.51
CA GLY A 31 4.84 39.97 17.31
C GLY A 31 3.97 38.71 17.37
N LEU A 32 2.67 38.88 17.56
CA LEU A 32 1.72 37.76 17.58
C LEU A 32 1.66 37.05 16.22
N LEU A 33 1.65 37.81 15.12
CA LEU A 33 1.66 37.30 13.76
C LEU A 33 2.93 36.49 13.46
N LEU A 34 4.09 36.98 13.88
CA LEU A 34 5.36 36.27 13.74
C LEU A 34 5.33 34.93 14.49
N ILE A 35 4.88 34.92 15.76
CA ILE A 35 4.76 33.68 16.55
C ILE A 35 3.85 32.67 15.84
N LEU A 36 2.73 33.12 15.30
CA LEU A 36 1.80 32.27 14.54
C LEU A 36 2.45 31.66 13.30
N VAL A 37 3.15 32.48 12.49
CA VAL A 37 3.83 32.03 11.28
C VAL A 37 4.94 31.02 11.61
N PHE A 38 5.78 31.32 12.60
CA PHE A 38 6.84 30.41 13.02
C PHE A 38 6.29 29.11 13.61
N GLY A 39 5.20 29.18 14.38
CA GLY A 39 4.52 28.00 14.90
C GLY A 39 3.97 27.09 13.80
N PHE A 40 3.29 27.67 12.80
CA PHE A 40 2.79 26.91 11.66
C PHE A 40 3.92 26.30 10.81
N ALA A 41 4.98 27.06 10.55
CA ALA A 41 6.14 26.55 9.80
C ALA A 41 6.81 25.38 10.53
N TYR A 42 6.94 25.47 11.85
CA TYR A 42 7.49 24.38 12.67
C TYR A 42 6.62 23.13 12.61
N LEU A 43 5.30 23.26 12.81
CA LEU A 43 4.35 22.14 12.73
C LEU A 43 4.34 21.49 11.33
N TYR A 44 4.43 22.31 10.28
CA TYR A 44 4.51 21.82 8.91
C TYR A 44 5.80 21.00 8.68
N LEU A 45 6.96 21.54 9.07
CA LEU A 45 8.23 20.83 8.95
C LEU A 45 8.26 19.53 9.77
N GLN A 46 7.66 19.53 10.96
CA GLN A 46 7.53 18.34 11.80
C GLN A 46 6.70 17.26 11.11
N LYS A 47 5.55 17.62 10.53
CA LYS A 47 4.69 16.68 9.79
C LYS A 47 5.39 16.08 8.58
N THR A 48 6.12 16.90 7.82
CA THR A 48 6.85 16.44 6.62
C THR A 48 7.91 15.39 6.96
N ARG A 49 8.61 15.53 8.09
CA ARG A 49 9.60 14.53 8.53
C ARG A 49 8.96 13.17 8.83
N GLN A 50 7.82 13.16 9.52
CA GLN A 50 7.10 11.93 9.84
C GLN A 50 6.62 11.19 8.58
N VAL A 51 6.15 11.94 7.57
CA VAL A 51 5.74 11.35 6.29
C VAL A 51 6.93 10.74 5.56
N ASN A 52 8.09 11.40 5.55
CA ASN A 52 9.28 10.88 4.87
C ASN A 52 9.83 9.62 5.56
N GLU A 53 9.84 9.55 6.89
CA GLU A 53 10.25 8.35 7.62
C GLU A 53 9.29 7.18 7.38
N LEU A 54 7.98 7.44 7.31
CA LEU A 54 6.98 6.44 6.93
C LEU A 54 7.18 5.97 5.50
N GLN A 55 7.46 6.89 4.57
CA GLN A 55 7.71 6.57 3.18
C GLN A 55 8.98 5.71 3.02
N LEU A 56 10.04 6.02 3.75
CA LEU A 56 11.27 5.22 3.77
C LEU A 56 11.01 3.81 4.29
N ARG A 57 10.23 3.66 5.37
CA ARG A 57 9.85 2.33 5.89
C ARG A 57 8.96 1.56 4.91
N ILE A 58 8.07 2.24 4.19
CA ILE A 58 7.25 1.61 3.15
C ILE A 58 8.13 1.10 2.00
N GLU A 59 9.13 1.88 1.59
CA GLU A 59 10.10 1.50 0.56
C GLU A 59 10.96 0.31 1.01
N GLU A 60 11.43 0.32 2.26
CA GLU A 60 12.14 -0.81 2.89
C GLU A 60 11.25 -2.08 2.91
N MET A 61 10.00 -1.97 3.35
CA MET A 61 9.05 -3.10 3.34
C MET A 61 8.72 -3.58 1.92
N GLN A 62 8.64 -2.70 0.93
CA GLN A 62 8.41 -3.09 -0.47
C GLN A 62 9.61 -3.84 -1.04
N SER A 63 10.84 -3.42 -0.73
CA SER A 63 12.04 -4.14 -1.15
C SER A 63 12.14 -5.52 -0.48
N GLU A 64 11.73 -5.64 0.79
CA GLU A 64 11.60 -6.93 1.47
C GLU A 64 10.51 -7.81 0.83
N ILE A 65 9.38 -7.23 0.40
CA ILE A 65 8.32 -7.96 -0.32
C ILE A 65 8.78 -8.38 -1.71
N GLU A 66 9.47 -7.52 -2.46
CA GLU A 66 10.01 -7.86 -3.79
C GLU A 66 11.05 -8.98 -3.70
N SER A 67 11.89 -8.96 -2.67
CA SER A 67 12.90 -10.00 -2.44
C SER A 67 12.32 -11.31 -1.87
N ALA A 68 11.24 -11.25 -1.08
CA ALA A 68 10.49 -12.42 -0.64
C ALA A 68 9.64 -13.03 -1.78
N ALA A 69 8.95 -12.18 -2.56
CA ALA A 69 8.20 -12.61 -3.73
C ALA A 69 9.12 -13.22 -4.80
N ALA A 70 10.34 -12.69 -4.99
CA ALA A 70 11.31 -13.28 -5.93
C ALA A 70 11.89 -14.64 -5.48
N LYS A 71 11.76 -15.01 -4.20
CA LYS A 71 12.15 -16.35 -3.71
C LYS A 71 10.98 -17.35 -3.64
N ASP A 72 9.73 -16.88 -3.58
CA ASP A 72 8.54 -17.74 -3.52
C ASP A 72 7.70 -17.75 -4.82
N SER A 73 8.03 -16.95 -5.83
CA SER A 73 7.30 -16.95 -7.10
C SER A 73 7.83 -18.03 -8.05
N ILE A 74 6.96 -19.01 -8.30
CA ILE A 74 7.06 -20.15 -9.23
C ILE A 74 7.82 -21.35 -8.64
N GLN A 75 7.25 -21.98 -7.61
CA GLN A 75 7.20 -23.44 -7.67
C GLN A 75 6.52 -23.77 -9.01
N GLN A 76 7.32 -24.18 -9.99
CA GLN A 76 6.82 -24.72 -11.24
C GLN A 76 5.94 -25.90 -10.85
N PHE A 77 4.63 -25.68 -10.90
CA PHE A 77 3.65 -26.74 -10.73
C PHE A 77 3.80 -27.67 -11.92
N THR A 78 4.66 -28.68 -11.80
CA THR A 78 4.80 -29.72 -12.81
C THR A 78 3.64 -30.68 -12.61
N LEU A 79 2.57 -30.50 -13.39
CA LEU A 79 1.52 -31.49 -13.52
C LEU A 79 2.02 -32.59 -14.46
N ASP A 80 2.13 -33.83 -13.98
CA ASP A 80 2.36 -35.00 -14.84
C ASP A 80 1.03 -35.74 -15.04
N PRO A 81 0.39 -35.61 -16.22
CA PRO A 81 -0.89 -36.25 -16.51
C PRO A 81 -0.87 -37.78 -16.33
N LYS A 82 0.30 -38.43 -16.49
CA LYS A 82 0.43 -39.89 -16.35
C LYS A 82 0.36 -40.35 -14.89
N SER A 83 0.62 -39.44 -13.96
CA SER A 83 0.57 -39.71 -12.52
C SER A 83 -0.80 -39.44 -11.89
N LEU A 84 -1.76 -38.95 -12.68
CA LEU A 84 -3.09 -38.61 -12.20
C LEU A 84 -3.98 -39.85 -12.11
N HIS A 85 -4.56 -40.04 -10.94
CA HIS A 85 -5.58 -41.02 -10.65
C HIS A 85 -6.94 -40.33 -10.56
N PHE A 86 -7.93 -40.86 -11.26
CA PHE A 86 -9.29 -40.33 -11.22
C PHE A 86 -9.98 -40.74 -9.93
N GLU A 87 -10.50 -39.76 -9.19
CA GLU A 87 -11.17 -39.99 -7.89
C GLU A 87 -12.69 -39.85 -7.99
N GLY A 88 -13.20 -39.01 -8.89
CA GLY A 88 -14.65 -38.85 -9.06
C GLY A 88 -15.08 -37.61 -9.82
N VAL A 89 -16.38 -37.48 -10.03
CA VAL A 89 -17.02 -36.32 -10.67
C VAL A 89 -17.92 -35.61 -9.67
N ILE A 90 -17.82 -34.29 -9.64
CA ILE A 90 -18.76 -33.41 -8.94
C ILE A 90 -19.61 -32.71 -9.98
N GLN A 91 -20.92 -32.85 -9.86
CA GLN A 91 -21.87 -32.12 -10.69
C GLN A 91 -22.21 -30.78 -10.01
N GLY A 92 -21.77 -29.68 -10.63
CA GLY A 92 -22.01 -28.32 -10.15
C GLY A 92 -23.04 -27.57 -11.01
N PRO A 93 -23.50 -26.38 -10.55
CA PRO A 93 -24.41 -25.54 -11.33
C PRO A 93 -23.79 -24.99 -12.63
N LYS A 94 -22.47 -25.13 -12.80
CA LYS A 94 -21.70 -24.70 -13.97
C LYS A 94 -21.26 -25.86 -14.88
N GLY A 95 -21.69 -27.09 -14.58
CA GLY A 95 -21.27 -28.29 -15.31
C GLY A 95 -20.54 -29.30 -14.43
N GLU A 96 -19.93 -30.29 -15.07
CA GLU A 96 -19.15 -31.34 -14.42
C GLU A 96 -17.72 -30.85 -14.10
N ALA A 97 -17.24 -31.25 -12.92
CA ALA A 97 -15.85 -31.10 -12.52
C ALA A 97 -15.29 -32.47 -12.16
N TYR A 98 -14.08 -32.75 -12.63
CA TYR A 98 -13.39 -34.02 -12.47
C TYR A 98 -12.32 -33.87 -11.39
N ILE A 99 -12.33 -34.77 -10.40
CA ILE A 99 -11.36 -34.81 -9.32
C ILE A 99 -10.28 -35.82 -9.67
N PHE A 100 -9.03 -35.41 -9.52
CA PHE A 100 -7.86 -36.27 -9.67
C PHE A 100 -6.97 -36.17 -8.45
N GLU A 101 -6.23 -37.22 -8.16
CA GLU A 101 -5.16 -37.25 -7.17
C GLU A 101 -3.85 -37.62 -7.88
N ASP A 102 -2.76 -36.88 -7.66
CA ASP A 102 -1.45 -37.29 -8.15
C ASP A 102 -0.81 -38.36 -7.25
N ALA A 103 0.27 -38.98 -7.72
CA ALA A 103 1.04 -39.96 -6.95
C ALA A 103 1.61 -39.42 -5.61
N MET A 104 1.59 -38.10 -5.38
CA MET A 104 2.01 -37.46 -4.13
C MET A 104 0.84 -37.19 -3.17
N GLY A 105 -0.38 -37.58 -3.53
CA GLY A 105 -1.58 -37.41 -2.74
C GLY A 105 -2.21 -36.02 -2.84
N LYS A 106 -1.88 -35.25 -3.88
CA LYS A 106 -2.43 -33.92 -4.08
C LYS A 106 -3.65 -33.98 -5.00
N GLY A 107 -4.76 -33.43 -4.51
CA GLY A 107 -6.02 -33.34 -5.25
C GLY A 107 -6.05 -32.19 -6.25
N TYR A 108 -6.62 -32.44 -7.42
CA TYR A 108 -6.88 -31.48 -8.50
C TYR A 108 -8.35 -31.54 -8.88
N VAL A 109 -8.97 -30.37 -9.08
CA VAL A 109 -10.34 -30.27 -9.58
C VAL A 109 -10.27 -29.59 -10.94
N LEU A 110 -10.60 -30.34 -11.99
CA LEU A 110 -10.43 -29.94 -13.38
C LEU A 110 -11.79 -29.83 -14.05
N THR A 111 -11.97 -28.80 -14.88
CA THR A 111 -13.15 -28.63 -15.74
C THR A 111 -12.73 -28.71 -17.19
N ASP A 112 -13.68 -28.96 -18.08
CA ASP A 112 -13.39 -28.97 -19.52
C ASP A 112 -12.79 -27.62 -19.99
N ASN A 113 -11.90 -27.72 -20.99
CA ASN A 113 -11.21 -26.60 -21.65
C ASN A 113 -10.37 -25.68 -20.73
N ILE A 114 -9.90 -26.17 -19.58
CA ILE A 114 -8.97 -25.44 -18.72
C ILE A 114 -7.50 -25.64 -19.15
N VAL A 115 -6.67 -24.62 -18.93
CA VAL A 115 -5.22 -24.69 -19.16
C VAL A 115 -4.48 -24.63 -17.82
N ILE A 116 -3.71 -25.67 -17.50
CA ILE A 116 -2.93 -25.78 -16.26
C ILE A 116 -1.54 -26.33 -16.59
N ALA A 117 -0.49 -25.68 -16.06
CA ALA A 117 0.89 -26.17 -16.16
C ALA A 117 1.32 -26.57 -17.59
N ASN A 118 0.97 -25.74 -18.59
CA ASN A 118 1.24 -25.97 -20.02
C ASN A 118 0.43 -27.09 -20.69
N TRP A 119 -0.56 -27.65 -19.99
CA TRP A 119 -1.50 -28.63 -20.53
C TRP A 119 -2.87 -28.00 -20.73
N ARG A 120 -3.48 -28.27 -21.88
CA ARG A 120 -4.88 -28.01 -22.16
C ARG A 120 -5.68 -29.28 -21.95
N ILE A 121 -6.73 -29.20 -21.15
CA ILE A 121 -7.57 -30.34 -20.78
C ILE A 121 -8.84 -30.33 -21.62
N HIS A 122 -9.16 -31.44 -22.28
CA HIS A 122 -10.37 -31.63 -23.07
C HIS A 122 -11.07 -32.92 -22.68
N VAL A 123 -12.38 -32.85 -22.49
CA VAL A 123 -13.21 -34.04 -22.25
C VAL A 123 -13.77 -34.53 -23.58
N GLU A 124 -13.53 -35.80 -23.91
CA GLU A 124 -14.07 -36.44 -25.10
C GLU A 124 -14.61 -37.83 -24.73
N GLY A 125 -15.95 -37.93 -24.65
CA GLY A 125 -16.64 -39.13 -24.17
C GLY A 125 -16.35 -39.39 -22.68
N ASP A 126 -15.99 -40.63 -22.35
CA ASP A 126 -15.65 -41.08 -20.98
C ASP A 126 -14.14 -40.93 -20.67
N SER A 127 -13.43 -40.11 -21.45
CA SER A 127 -11.98 -39.90 -21.35
C SER A 127 -11.63 -38.43 -21.28
N LEU A 128 -10.61 -38.12 -20.50
CA LEU A 128 -10.08 -36.77 -20.34
C LEU A 128 -8.67 -36.72 -20.93
N PHE A 129 -8.47 -35.80 -21.86
CA PHE A 129 -7.26 -35.67 -22.65
C PHE A 129 -6.47 -34.42 -22.20
N PHE A 130 -5.19 -34.61 -21.95
CA PHE A 130 -4.24 -33.54 -21.69
C PHE A 130 -3.39 -33.33 -22.95
N GLU A 131 -3.52 -32.16 -23.57
CA GLU A 131 -2.72 -31.74 -24.72
C GLU A 131 -1.63 -30.76 -24.28
N SER A 132 -0.36 -31.12 -24.49
CA SER A 132 0.76 -30.22 -24.23
C SER A 132 0.74 -29.07 -25.22
N LEU A 133 0.73 -27.84 -24.73
CA LEU A 133 0.76 -26.64 -25.57
C LEU A 133 2.12 -26.40 -26.21
N GLU A 134 3.18 -27.04 -25.71
CA GLU A 134 4.54 -26.92 -26.24
C GLU A 134 4.87 -27.99 -27.27
N THR A 135 4.50 -29.25 -26.99
CA THR A 135 4.86 -30.39 -27.86
C THR A 135 3.70 -30.89 -28.72
N GLY A 136 2.45 -30.54 -28.39
CA GLY A 136 1.26 -31.12 -29.01
C GLY A 136 0.99 -32.58 -28.62
N GLU A 137 1.74 -33.13 -27.66
CA GLU A 137 1.51 -34.49 -27.15
C GLU A 137 0.15 -34.57 -26.46
N LYS A 138 -0.62 -35.62 -26.77
CA LYS A 138 -1.93 -35.89 -26.16
C LYS A 138 -1.84 -37.12 -25.26
N VAL A 139 -2.18 -36.96 -23.98
CA VAL A 139 -2.26 -38.04 -23.00
C VAL A 139 -3.71 -38.19 -22.56
N GLY A 140 -4.30 -39.38 -22.79
CA GLY A 140 -5.65 -39.70 -22.33
C GLY A 140 -5.61 -40.38 -20.96
N VAL A 141 -6.45 -39.91 -20.04
CA VAL A 141 -6.74 -40.56 -18.77
C VAL A 141 -8.19 -41.05 -18.81
N GLN A 142 -8.39 -42.34 -18.56
CA GLN A 142 -9.71 -42.94 -18.56
C GLN A 142 -10.45 -42.56 -17.27
N VAL A 143 -11.63 -41.97 -17.42
CA VAL A 143 -12.47 -41.46 -16.33
C VAL A 143 -13.57 -42.48 -15.96
N GLY A 144 -13.77 -43.50 -16.81
CA GLY A 144 -14.84 -44.49 -16.67
C GLY A 144 -14.42 -45.86 -16.12
N GLY A 145 -15.03 -46.22 -14.98
CA GLY A 145 -15.18 -47.55 -14.38
C GLY A 145 -16.50 -47.62 -13.62
#